data_AF-A0AAE8SY51-F1
#
_entry.id   AF-A0AAE8SY51-F1
#
_cell.length_a   1.000
_cell.length_b   1.000
_cell.length_c   1.000
_cell.angle_alpha   90.00
_cell.angle_beta   90.00
_cell.angle_gamma   90.00
#
_symmetry.space_group_name_H-M   'P 1'
#
loop_
_entity.id
_entity.type
_entity.pdbx_description
1 polymer ?
#
loop_
_entity_poly.entity_id
_entity_poly.type
_entity_poly.pdbx_seq_one_letter_code
_entity_poly.pdbx_strand_id
1 'polypeptide(L)'
;MSMEQKVELTKRIATFQVQLSGRDKPASIFSSIGTLDQREVDQNNDAEGWEKVVPGLLVFHEFFRGDHLHYGLPCGPFHSSHDWRSSELNIILLHQTADLKKTEDEDEKEDAEEILIAARKLLALLPKVFPLETSDEPERTGLYHHDLHLNKILVNDKGEISAVLDWESVSALPLWMLTQVPKFLDGPVREEEPQRDLYADETPEQAAAAAEKRNDPGYLDNEGKNELYLLHSQDGVRGDTVTEGLQG
;
A
#
# COMPACT_ATOMS: atom_id res chain seq x y z
N MET A 1 -2.81 8.40 -23.13
CA MET A 1 -1.38 8.03 -23.03
C MET A 1 -1.15 6.78 -23.85
N SER A 2 -0.08 6.72 -24.65
CA SER A 2 0.35 5.48 -25.31
C SER A 2 0.81 4.44 -24.29
N MET A 3 0.98 3.19 -24.71
CA MET A 3 1.49 2.15 -23.83
C MET A 3 2.92 2.47 -23.35
N GLU A 4 3.79 3.02 -24.20
CA GLU A 4 5.13 3.42 -23.78
C GLU A 4 5.09 4.54 -22.73
N GLN A 5 4.17 5.49 -22.88
CA GLN A 5 3.97 6.56 -21.89
C GLN A 5 3.51 6.00 -20.53
N LYS A 6 2.64 4.98 -20.53
CA LYS A 6 2.20 4.31 -19.30
C LYS A 6 3.37 3.56 -18.64
N VAL A 7 4.14 2.80 -19.41
CA VAL A 7 5.33 2.09 -18.91
C VAL A 7 6.33 3.05 -18.29
N GLU A 8 6.59 4.18 -18.95
CA GLU A 8 7.50 5.21 -18.47
C GLU A 8 7.00 5.88 -17.19
N LEU A 9 5.70 6.18 -17.10
CA LEU A 9 5.09 6.70 -15.87
C LEU A 9 5.28 5.71 -14.70
N THR A 10 5.00 4.42 -14.92
CA THR A 10 5.17 3.38 -13.90
C THR A 10 6.62 3.29 -13.40
N LYS A 11 7.60 3.34 -14.31
CA LYS A 11 9.03 3.37 -13.93
C LYS A 11 9.39 4.57 -13.08
N ARG A 12 8.84 5.74 -13.40
CA ARG A 12 9.06 6.97 -12.63
C ARG A 12 8.45 6.87 -11.24
N ILE A 13 7.25 6.32 -11.10
CA ILE A 13 6.63 6.11 -9.79
C ILE A 13 7.43 5.11 -8.96
N ALA A 14 7.91 4.01 -9.55
CA ALA A 14 8.77 3.06 -8.86
C ALA A 14 10.08 3.71 -8.37
N THR A 15 10.69 4.56 -9.22
CA THR A 15 11.89 5.33 -8.85
C THR A 15 11.59 6.28 -7.69
N PHE A 16 10.45 6.96 -7.73
CA PHE A 16 10.00 7.85 -6.67
C PHE A 16 9.79 7.10 -5.34
N GLN A 17 9.17 5.92 -5.35
CA GLN A 17 9.03 5.08 -4.14
C GLN A 17 10.39 4.66 -3.57
N VAL A 18 11.37 4.33 -4.42
CA VAL A 18 12.74 4.03 -3.97
C VAL A 18 13.36 5.24 -3.29
N GLN A 19 13.16 6.45 -3.81
CA GLN A 19 13.65 7.69 -3.18
C GLN A 19 13.00 7.90 -1.79
N LEU A 20 11.69 7.65 -1.67
CA LEU A 20 10.97 7.75 -0.39
C LEU A 20 11.47 6.74 0.65
N SER A 21 11.94 5.56 0.23
CA SER A 21 12.56 4.58 1.12
C SER A 21 13.89 5.03 1.73
N GLY A 22 14.48 6.12 1.22
CA GLY A 22 15.76 6.62 1.69
C GLY A 22 16.92 5.64 1.46
N ARG A 23 16.78 4.71 0.50
CA ARG A 23 17.79 3.68 0.22
C ARG A 23 19.14 4.27 -0.17
N ASP A 24 19.11 5.40 -0.88
CA ASP A 24 20.30 6.11 -1.36
C ASP A 24 20.94 7.01 -0.29
N LYS A 25 20.36 7.10 0.91
CA LYS A 25 20.88 7.91 2.02
C LYS A 25 21.67 7.03 3.00
N PRO A 26 22.82 7.53 3.51
CA PRO A 26 23.71 6.77 4.40
C PRO A 26 23.12 6.55 5.80
N ALA A 27 22.11 7.31 6.20
CA ALA A 27 21.41 7.17 7.47
C ALA A 27 19.91 6.96 7.24
N SER A 28 19.26 6.24 8.16
CA SER A 28 17.79 6.13 8.18
C SER A 28 17.19 7.54 8.28
N ILE A 29 16.20 7.83 7.44
CA ILE A 29 15.55 9.15 7.43
C ILE A 29 14.82 9.39 8.76
N PHE A 30 14.23 8.33 9.30
CA PHE A 30 13.55 8.33 10.59
C PHE A 30 13.99 7.13 11.42
N SER A 31 13.89 7.27 12.74
CA SER A 31 14.34 6.29 13.73
C SER A 31 13.18 5.59 14.44
N SER A 32 11.97 5.66 13.87
CA SER A 32 10.78 5.03 14.43
C SER A 32 9.65 4.97 13.40
N ILE A 33 8.65 4.13 13.68
CA ILE A 33 7.45 3.92 12.90
C ILE A 33 6.34 4.78 13.48
N GLY A 34 5.75 5.66 12.67
CA GLY A 34 4.72 6.59 13.13
C GLY A 34 4.32 7.61 12.07
N THR A 35 3.19 8.28 12.27
CA THR A 35 2.79 9.42 11.42
C THR A 35 3.65 10.61 11.75
N LEU A 36 4.10 11.35 10.73
CA LEU A 36 4.96 12.50 10.93
C LEU A 36 4.20 13.61 11.65
N ASP A 37 4.85 14.18 12.66
CA ASP A 37 4.35 15.30 13.45
C ASP A 37 5.44 16.38 13.56
N GLN A 38 5.00 17.63 13.66
CA GLN A 38 5.90 18.76 13.89
C GLN A 38 6.09 18.92 15.40
N ARG A 39 7.29 18.59 15.89
CA ARG A 39 7.64 18.97 17.27
C ARG A 39 7.95 20.46 17.31
N GLU A 40 7.13 21.21 18.04
CA GLU A 40 7.50 22.52 18.56
C GLU A 40 8.75 22.33 19.43
N VAL A 41 9.88 22.87 18.98
CA VAL A 41 11.08 22.95 19.80
C VAL A 41 10.86 24.14 20.74
N ASP A 42 10.90 23.90 22.05
CA ASP A 42 10.85 24.96 23.07
C ASP A 42 11.80 26.09 22.67
N GLN A 43 11.25 27.32 22.56
CA GLN A 43 11.91 28.54 22.08
C GLN A 43 13.01 29.08 23.03
N ASN A 44 13.82 28.21 23.61
CA ASN A 44 14.82 28.58 24.62
C ASN A 44 16.28 28.42 24.14
N ASN A 45 16.54 28.11 22.87
CA ASN A 45 17.91 28.20 22.35
C ASN A 45 17.92 28.68 20.89
N ASP A 46 18.59 29.80 20.69
CA ASP A 46 18.88 30.45 19.41
C ASP A 46 19.74 29.54 18.50
N ALA A 47 19.11 28.65 17.76
CA ALA A 47 19.69 28.00 16.59
C ALA A 47 18.58 27.66 15.58
N GLU A 48 18.47 28.47 14.53
CA GLU A 48 17.77 28.22 13.25
C GLU A 48 16.75 27.07 13.29
N GLY A 49 15.56 27.37 13.83
CA GLY A 49 14.48 26.42 14.02
C GLY A 49 13.88 25.93 12.70
N TRP A 50 14.45 24.88 12.16
CA TRP A 50 13.70 23.96 11.31
C TRP A 50 12.87 23.12 12.28
N GLU A 51 11.56 23.29 12.27
CA GLU A 51 10.62 22.42 12.98
C GLU A 51 11.02 20.96 12.71
N LYS A 52 11.47 20.26 13.75
CA LYS A 52 12.01 18.92 13.58
C LYS A 52 10.82 17.98 13.37
N VAL A 53 10.51 17.68 12.12
CA VAL A 53 9.52 16.66 11.76
C VAL A 53 10.01 15.30 12.25
N VAL A 54 9.21 14.64 13.08
CA VAL A 54 9.54 13.33 13.65
C VAL A 54 8.32 12.41 13.65
N PRO A 55 8.49 11.08 13.60
CA PRO A 55 7.37 10.16 13.73
C PRO A 55 6.80 10.21 15.15
N GLY A 56 5.51 10.45 15.26
CA GLY A 56 4.72 10.42 16.48
C GLY A 56 3.80 9.19 16.55
N LEU A 57 2.58 9.39 17.04
CA LEU A 57 1.57 8.33 17.04
C LEU A 57 1.30 7.87 15.61
N LEU A 58 1.12 6.56 15.42
CA LEU A 58 0.74 5.99 14.15
C LEU A 58 -0.78 6.19 13.95
N VAL A 59 -1.14 7.08 13.03
CA VAL A 59 -2.52 7.39 12.69
C VAL A 59 -2.99 6.43 11.60
N PHE A 60 -3.21 5.18 12.01
CA PHE A 60 -3.80 4.14 11.15
C PHE A 60 -5.20 3.82 11.65
N HIS A 61 -6.08 3.55 10.72
CA HIS A 61 -7.50 3.32 10.98
C HIS A 61 -7.74 2.24 12.07
N GLU A 62 -6.87 1.23 12.11
CA GLU A 62 -6.86 0.14 13.08
C GLU A 62 -6.62 0.62 14.52
N PHE A 63 -5.99 1.78 14.73
CA PHE A 63 -5.68 2.31 16.06
C PHE A 63 -6.73 3.26 16.62
N PHE A 64 -7.57 3.86 15.76
CA PHE A 64 -8.52 4.89 16.19
C PHE A 64 -9.98 4.66 15.79
N ARG A 65 -10.32 3.57 15.09
CA ARG A 65 -11.72 3.19 14.86
C ARG A 65 -12.38 2.79 16.18
N GLY A 66 -13.62 3.25 16.40
CA GLY A 66 -14.45 2.83 17.54
C GLY A 66 -13.79 3.11 18.89
N ASP A 67 -13.76 2.10 19.76
CA ASP A 67 -13.23 2.22 21.12
C ASP A 67 -11.71 1.97 21.23
N HIS A 68 -11.00 1.81 20.10
CA HIS A 68 -9.59 1.36 20.09
C HIS A 68 -8.65 2.32 20.83
N LEU A 69 -8.89 3.63 20.77
CA LEU A 69 -8.12 4.65 21.51
C LEU A 69 -8.22 4.48 23.03
N HIS A 70 -9.30 3.88 23.52
CA HIS A 70 -9.58 3.73 24.95
C HIS A 70 -9.02 2.44 25.55
N TYR A 71 -8.46 1.54 24.73
CA TYR A 71 -7.85 0.30 25.20
C TYR A 71 -6.50 0.51 25.90
N GLY A 72 -5.91 1.70 25.81
CA GLY A 72 -4.65 2.03 26.49
C GLY A 72 -3.44 1.28 25.95
N LEU A 73 -3.53 0.75 24.73
CA LEU A 73 -2.43 0.08 24.05
C LEU A 73 -1.51 1.10 23.36
N PRO A 74 -0.20 0.80 23.23
CA PRO A 74 0.70 1.68 22.51
C PRO A 74 0.26 1.89 21.06
N CYS A 75 0.15 3.15 20.64
CA CYS A 75 -0.20 3.54 19.26
C CYS A 75 1.03 4.13 18.53
N GLY A 76 2.23 3.85 19.02
CA GLY A 76 3.48 4.38 18.50
C GLY A 76 4.00 5.62 19.25
N PRO A 77 5.09 6.25 18.77
CA PRO A 77 5.94 5.74 17.69
C PRO A 77 6.58 4.40 18.07
N PHE A 78 6.58 3.43 17.16
CA PHE A 78 7.14 2.09 17.41
C PHE A 78 8.61 2.04 16.99
N HIS A 79 9.41 1.23 17.68
CA HIS A 79 10.82 1.04 17.33
C HIS A 79 11.03 -0.09 16.32
N SER A 80 10.08 -1.02 16.26
CA SER A 80 10.15 -2.20 15.40
C SER A 80 8.78 -2.61 14.87
N SER A 81 8.78 -3.33 13.75
CA SER A 81 7.63 -4.02 13.19
C SER A 81 7.03 -5.01 14.19
N HIS A 82 7.88 -5.58 15.05
CA HIS A 82 7.43 -6.47 16.11
C HIS A 82 6.48 -5.73 17.07
N ASP A 83 6.90 -4.58 17.60
CA ASP A 83 6.12 -3.80 18.56
C ASP A 83 4.84 -3.24 17.95
N TRP A 84 4.94 -2.77 16.70
CA TRP A 84 3.80 -2.28 15.94
C TRP A 84 2.76 -3.38 15.75
N ARG A 85 3.13 -4.52 15.16
CA ARG A 85 2.20 -5.63 14.88
C ARG A 85 1.68 -6.27 16.16
N SER A 86 2.48 -6.32 17.22
CA SER A 86 2.03 -6.80 18.53
C SER A 86 0.92 -5.90 19.09
N SER A 87 1.09 -4.58 19.01
CA SER A 87 0.08 -3.63 19.50
C SER A 87 -1.22 -3.72 18.71
N GLU A 88 -1.13 -3.78 17.38
CA GLU A 88 -2.28 -3.97 16.48
C GLU A 88 -3.06 -5.26 16.78
N LEU A 89 -2.37 -6.40 16.91
CA LEU A 89 -3.01 -7.67 17.25
C LEU A 89 -3.66 -7.65 18.64
N ASN A 90 -3.05 -6.99 19.61
CA ASN A 90 -3.64 -6.85 20.95
C ASN A 90 -4.91 -5.97 20.92
N ILE A 91 -4.97 -4.93 20.08
CA ILE A 91 -6.20 -4.15 19.87
C ILE A 91 -7.32 -5.06 19.33
N ILE A 92 -7.01 -5.87 18.31
CA ILE A 92 -7.97 -6.84 17.74
C ILE A 92 -8.46 -7.81 18.82
N LEU A 93 -7.56 -8.36 19.63
CA LEU A 93 -7.94 -9.29 20.71
C LEU A 93 -8.88 -8.64 21.73
N LEU A 94 -8.61 -7.40 22.14
CA LEU A 94 -9.46 -6.66 23.07
C LEU A 94 -10.83 -6.34 22.46
N HIS A 95 -10.85 -5.87 21.22
CA HIS A 95 -12.10 -5.52 20.52
C HIS A 95 -13.01 -6.73 20.37
N GLN A 96 -12.49 -7.83 19.80
CA GLN A 96 -13.28 -9.03 19.55
C GLN A 96 -13.73 -9.70 20.86
N THR A 97 -12.91 -9.63 21.92
CA THR A 97 -13.33 -10.10 23.25
C THR A 97 -14.45 -9.24 23.84
N ALA A 98 -14.46 -7.94 23.57
CA ALA A 98 -15.53 -7.06 24.01
C ALA A 98 -16.81 -7.30 23.21
N ASP A 99 -16.70 -7.52 21.91
CA ASP A 99 -17.83 -7.79 21.01
C ASP A 99 -18.49 -9.12 21.36
N LEU A 100 -17.71 -10.18 21.55
CA LEU A 100 -18.22 -11.51 21.96
C LEU A 100 -19.01 -11.48 23.27
N LYS A 101 -18.70 -10.54 24.18
CA LYS A 101 -19.46 -10.35 25.44
C LYS A 101 -20.76 -9.56 25.25
N LYS A 102 -20.84 -8.74 24.20
CA LYS A 102 -21.97 -7.83 23.94
C LYS A 102 -22.97 -8.43 22.97
N THR A 103 -22.50 -9.17 21.98
CA THR A 103 -23.37 -9.70 20.92
C THR A 103 -24.17 -10.90 21.41
N GLU A 104 -25.44 -10.96 21.00
CA GLU A 104 -26.30 -12.13 21.16
C GLU A 104 -26.36 -12.96 19.88
N ASP A 105 -25.99 -12.37 18.75
CA ASP A 105 -26.01 -12.99 17.42
C ASP A 105 -25.00 -14.13 17.34
N GLU A 106 -25.40 -15.27 16.74
CA GLU A 106 -24.54 -16.46 16.66
C GLU A 106 -23.48 -16.31 15.57
N ASP A 107 -23.81 -15.68 14.45
CA ASP A 107 -22.88 -15.48 13.33
C ASP A 107 -21.77 -14.49 13.75
N GLU A 108 -22.13 -13.40 14.44
CA GLU A 108 -21.14 -12.45 14.97
C GLU A 108 -20.22 -13.07 16.04
N LYS A 109 -20.71 -14.05 16.81
CA LYS A 109 -19.88 -14.79 17.77
C LYS A 109 -18.89 -15.69 17.07
N GLU A 110 -19.36 -16.44 16.08
CA GLU A 110 -18.50 -17.33 15.28
C GLU A 110 -17.36 -16.52 14.64
N ASP A 111 -17.70 -15.42 13.97
CA ASP A 111 -16.73 -14.50 13.36
C ASP A 111 -15.71 -13.98 14.39
N ALA A 112 -16.18 -13.51 15.56
CA ALA A 112 -15.31 -13.01 16.62
C ALA A 112 -14.38 -14.11 17.16
N GLU A 113 -14.87 -15.34 17.34
CA GLU A 113 -14.07 -16.49 17.78
C GLU A 113 -12.98 -16.86 16.76
N GLU A 114 -13.32 -16.88 15.47
CA GLU A 114 -12.36 -17.14 14.40
C GLU A 114 -11.25 -16.09 14.36
N ILE A 115 -11.62 -14.81 14.44
CA ILE A 115 -10.66 -13.70 14.47
C ILE A 115 -9.76 -13.81 15.71
N LEU A 116 -10.32 -14.13 16.88
CA LEU A 116 -9.53 -14.33 18.11
C LEU A 116 -8.52 -15.46 17.97
N ILE A 117 -8.91 -16.58 17.35
CA ILE A 117 -8.00 -17.71 17.10
C ILE A 117 -6.88 -17.29 16.15
N ALA A 118 -7.21 -16.60 15.05
CA ALA A 118 -6.24 -16.11 14.08
C ALA A 118 -5.25 -15.12 14.71
N ALA A 119 -5.75 -14.12 15.44
CA ALA A 119 -4.93 -13.10 16.09
C ALA A 119 -3.95 -13.71 17.11
N ARG A 120 -4.41 -14.67 17.92
CA ARG A 120 -3.53 -15.39 18.89
C ARG A 120 -2.43 -16.19 18.17
N LYS A 121 -2.76 -16.86 17.07
CA LYS A 121 -1.78 -17.60 16.27
C LYS A 121 -0.75 -16.66 15.65
N LEU A 122 -1.19 -15.55 15.06
CA LEU A 122 -0.30 -14.53 14.49
C LEU A 122 0.62 -13.93 15.56
N LEU A 123 0.09 -13.62 16.74
CA LEU A 123 0.87 -13.10 17.86
C LEU A 123 1.96 -14.10 18.31
N ALA A 124 1.64 -15.40 18.34
CA ALA A 124 2.61 -16.44 18.66
C ALA A 124 3.68 -16.66 17.56
N LEU A 125 3.37 -16.33 16.30
CA LEU A 125 4.31 -16.39 15.18
C LEU A 125 5.16 -15.13 15.03
N LEU A 126 4.76 -14.05 15.68
CA LEU A 126 5.35 -12.73 15.52
C LEU A 126 6.87 -12.72 15.80
N PRO A 127 7.40 -13.37 16.85
CA PRO A 127 8.85 -13.45 17.07
C PRO A 127 9.62 -14.26 16.02
N LYS A 128 8.93 -15.08 15.21
CA LYS A 128 9.56 -15.82 14.10
C LYS A 128 9.60 -15.00 12.81
N VAL A 129 8.59 -14.18 12.57
CA VAL A 129 8.46 -13.34 11.36
C VAL A 129 9.25 -12.05 11.54
N PHE A 130 9.16 -11.44 12.73
CA PHE A 130 9.91 -10.27 13.15
C PHE A 130 10.70 -10.65 14.41
N PRO A 131 11.92 -11.21 14.25
CA PRO A 131 12.79 -11.48 15.37
C PRO A 131 12.95 -10.22 16.22
N LEU A 132 12.84 -10.36 17.54
CA LEU A 132 13.23 -9.26 18.43
C LEU A 132 14.73 -9.07 18.24
N GLU A 133 15.11 -8.02 17.52
CA GLU A 133 16.51 -7.68 17.38
C GLU A 133 17.06 -7.31 18.76
N THR A 134 18.17 -7.92 19.14
CA THR A 134 18.88 -7.64 20.41
C THR A 134 19.62 -6.29 20.37
N SER A 135 19.51 -5.55 19.26
CA SER A 135 20.14 -4.25 19.06
C SER A 135 19.21 -3.16 19.55
N ASP A 136 19.75 -2.17 20.27
CA ASP A 136 19.04 -0.94 20.64
C ASP A 136 18.79 -0.02 19.41
N GLU A 137 19.23 -0.43 18.22
CA GLU A 137 19.04 0.35 17.00
C GLU A 137 17.60 0.18 16.46
N PRO A 138 16.89 1.29 16.20
CA PRO A 138 15.53 1.22 15.66
C PRO A 138 15.53 0.69 14.23
N GLU A 139 14.44 0.01 13.87
CA GLU A 139 14.25 -0.52 12.52
C GLU A 139 14.32 0.59 11.47
N ARG A 140 14.94 0.29 10.34
CA ARG A 140 15.03 1.23 9.20
C ARG A 140 13.64 1.51 8.64
N THR A 141 13.31 2.79 8.54
CA THR A 141 12.03 3.26 8.00
C THR A 141 12.21 4.19 6.81
N GLY A 142 11.17 4.28 5.99
CA GLY A 142 11.07 5.27 4.92
C GLY A 142 9.68 5.90 4.86
N LEU A 143 9.54 6.92 4.02
CA LEU A 143 8.30 7.65 3.87
C LEU A 143 7.27 6.82 3.10
N TYR A 144 6.07 6.71 3.68
CA TYR A 144 4.94 6.06 3.04
C TYR A 144 3.78 7.04 2.89
N HIS A 145 3.24 7.09 1.67
CA HIS A 145 2.08 7.89 1.31
C HIS A 145 0.85 6.98 1.24
N HIS A 146 -0.03 7.07 2.25
CA HIS A 146 -1.18 6.14 2.40
C HIS A 146 -2.16 6.12 1.25
N ASP A 147 -2.24 7.23 0.51
CA ASP A 147 -3.24 7.41 -0.54
C ASP A 147 -2.62 7.84 -1.88
N LEU A 148 -1.57 7.14 -2.31
CA LEU A 148 -0.93 7.41 -3.59
C LEU A 148 -1.74 6.79 -4.76
N HIS A 149 -2.78 7.51 -5.20
CA HIS A 149 -3.57 7.17 -6.38
C HIS A 149 -3.37 8.19 -7.51
N LEU A 150 -3.76 7.83 -8.75
CA LEU A 150 -3.48 8.64 -9.95
C LEU A 150 -3.97 10.09 -9.86
N ASN A 151 -5.07 10.35 -9.15
CA ASN A 151 -5.61 11.71 -9.02
C ASN A 151 -4.77 12.62 -8.11
N LYS A 152 -3.82 12.07 -7.33
CA LYS A 152 -2.87 12.83 -6.51
C LYS A 152 -1.53 13.03 -7.20
N ILE A 153 -1.36 12.49 -8.40
CA ILE A 153 -0.13 12.62 -9.19
C ILE A 153 -0.40 13.61 -10.32
N LEU A 154 0.20 14.80 -10.23
CA LEU A 154 0.15 15.78 -11.29
C LEU A 154 1.18 15.45 -12.35
N VAL A 155 0.77 15.56 -13.61
CA VAL A 155 1.60 15.28 -14.78
C VAL A 155 1.59 16.49 -15.69
N ASN A 156 2.74 16.89 -16.23
CA ASN A 156 2.85 18.00 -17.17
C ASN A 156 2.43 17.60 -18.60
N ASP A 157 2.40 18.57 -19.52
CA ASP A 157 2.05 18.36 -20.93
C ASP A 157 2.94 17.34 -21.67
N LYS A 158 4.10 16.99 -21.10
CA LYS A 158 5.06 16.01 -21.64
C LYS A 158 4.89 14.61 -21.04
N GLY A 159 3.94 14.40 -20.12
CA GLY A 159 3.77 13.13 -19.44
C GLY A 159 4.73 12.91 -18.26
N GLU A 160 5.35 13.95 -17.73
CA GLU A 160 6.28 13.89 -16.59
C GLU A 160 5.60 14.27 -15.27
N ILE A 161 5.92 13.54 -14.19
CA ILE A 161 5.37 13.82 -12.86
C ILE A 161 5.88 15.18 -12.39
N SER A 162 4.97 16.13 -12.19
CA SER A 162 5.28 17.49 -11.77
C SER A 162 5.13 17.69 -10.27
N ALA A 163 4.16 17.02 -9.65
CA ALA A 163 3.95 17.06 -8.21
C ALA A 163 3.17 15.83 -7.72
N VAL A 164 3.33 15.52 -6.44
CA VAL A 164 2.49 14.58 -5.69
C VAL A 164 1.79 15.37 -4.59
N LEU A 165 0.47 15.23 -4.49
CA LEU A 165 -0.39 15.97 -3.56
C LEU A 165 -0.71 15.14 -2.31
N ASP A 166 -1.29 15.79 -1.30
CA ASP A 166 -1.87 15.19 -0.08
C ASP A 166 -0.88 14.49 0.87
N TRP A 167 0.18 15.22 1.25
CA TRP A 167 1.17 14.77 2.24
C TRP A 167 0.72 14.87 3.70
N GLU A 168 -0.52 15.28 3.97
CA GLU A 168 -1.03 15.65 5.30
C GLU A 168 -1.13 14.49 6.32
N SER A 169 -0.86 13.25 5.89
CA SER A 169 -0.93 12.08 6.78
C SER A 169 0.19 11.08 6.54
N VAL A 170 1.33 11.51 5.99
CA VAL A 170 2.43 10.57 5.72
C VAL A 170 3.05 9.99 6.99
N SER A 171 3.47 8.74 6.89
CA SER A 171 4.10 8.01 7.98
C SER A 171 5.48 7.53 7.60
N ALA A 172 6.37 7.47 8.60
CA ALA A 172 7.57 6.66 8.52
C ALA A 172 7.18 5.21 8.81
N LEU A 173 7.39 4.30 7.86
CA LEU A 173 7.05 2.88 7.98
C LEU A 173 8.25 1.97 7.67
N PRO A 174 8.24 0.72 8.15
CA PRO A 174 9.23 -0.30 7.80
C PRO A 174 9.37 -0.50 6.29
N LEU A 175 10.56 -0.90 5.84
CA LEU A 175 10.82 -1.06 4.39
C LEU A 175 9.92 -2.09 3.70
N TRP A 176 9.49 -3.15 4.40
CA TRP A 176 8.59 -4.16 3.83
C TRP A 176 7.19 -3.60 3.53
N MET A 177 6.77 -2.51 4.18
CA MET A 177 5.54 -1.79 3.83
C MET A 177 5.70 -0.97 2.54
N LEU A 178 6.92 -0.51 2.24
CA LEU A 178 7.21 0.33 1.07
C LEU A 178 7.32 -0.49 -0.22
N THR A 179 7.51 -1.81 -0.11
CA THR A 179 7.62 -2.72 -1.26
C THR A 179 6.28 -3.24 -1.78
N GLN A 180 5.16 -2.69 -1.29
CA GLN A 180 3.83 -3.05 -1.79
C GLN A 180 3.61 -2.49 -3.20
N VAL A 181 2.85 -3.24 -4.01
CA VAL A 181 2.44 -2.79 -5.33
C VAL A 181 1.56 -1.55 -5.16
N PRO A 182 1.84 -0.44 -5.87
CA PRO A 182 1.00 0.74 -5.81
C PRO A 182 -0.45 0.41 -6.20
N LYS A 183 -1.42 0.92 -5.44
CA LYS A 183 -2.86 0.66 -5.66
C LYS A 183 -3.36 1.01 -7.06
N PHE A 184 -2.74 1.97 -7.75
CA PHE A 184 -3.13 2.30 -9.13
C PHE A 184 -2.70 1.24 -10.16
N LEU A 185 -1.85 0.29 -9.76
CA LEU A 185 -1.51 -0.91 -10.53
C LEU A 185 -2.36 -2.12 -10.13
N ASP A 186 -3.19 -2.00 -9.09
CA ASP A 186 -4.19 -3.04 -8.78
C ASP A 186 -5.29 -2.97 -9.85
N GLY A 187 -5.23 -3.92 -10.78
CA GLY A 187 -6.32 -4.19 -11.71
C GLY A 187 -7.42 -5.05 -11.06
N PRO A 188 -8.62 -5.12 -11.64
CA PRO A 188 -9.62 -6.08 -11.21
C PRO A 188 -9.07 -7.50 -11.37
N VAL A 189 -9.08 -8.29 -10.29
CA VAL A 189 -8.75 -9.71 -10.36
C VAL A 189 -9.86 -10.43 -11.12
N ARG A 190 -9.51 -11.08 -12.23
CA ARG A 190 -10.44 -11.87 -13.04
C ARG A 190 -10.22 -13.35 -12.76
N GLU A 191 -11.31 -14.09 -12.63
CA GLU A 191 -11.27 -15.54 -12.35
C GLU A 191 -11.02 -16.37 -13.62
N GLU A 192 -11.32 -15.81 -14.80
CA GLU A 192 -11.28 -16.51 -16.07
C GLU A 192 -10.53 -15.68 -17.12
N GLU A 193 -9.82 -16.35 -18.04
CA GLU A 193 -9.22 -15.68 -19.20
C GLU A 193 -10.30 -15.13 -20.14
N PRO A 194 -10.02 -14.02 -20.85
CA PRO A 194 -10.93 -13.48 -21.86
C PRO A 194 -11.25 -14.48 -22.96
N GLN A 195 -12.46 -15.01 -22.95
CA GLN A 195 -12.98 -15.83 -24.04
C GLN A 195 -13.41 -14.91 -25.19
N ARG A 196 -12.55 -14.80 -26.22
CA ARG A 196 -12.74 -13.93 -27.39
C ARG A 196 -14.16 -13.92 -27.96
N ASP A 197 -14.79 -15.08 -28.07
CA ASP A 197 -16.10 -15.24 -28.70
C ASP A 197 -17.27 -14.70 -27.86
N LEU A 198 -17.04 -14.42 -26.57
CA LEU A 198 -18.02 -13.76 -25.70
C LEU A 198 -18.03 -12.23 -25.86
N TYR A 199 -17.07 -11.67 -26.58
CA TYR A 199 -16.94 -10.24 -26.80
C TYR A 199 -17.53 -9.82 -28.14
N ALA A 200 -18.23 -8.68 -28.12
CA ALA A 200 -18.76 -8.07 -29.33
C ALA A 200 -17.62 -7.58 -30.24
N ASP A 201 -17.87 -7.62 -31.54
CA ASP A 201 -16.95 -7.09 -32.53
C ASP A 201 -16.85 -5.56 -32.40
N GLU A 202 -15.72 -5.01 -32.84
CA GLU A 202 -15.54 -3.56 -32.92
C GLU A 202 -16.56 -2.94 -33.87
N THR A 203 -17.11 -1.79 -33.48
CA THR A 203 -17.97 -1.00 -34.37
C THR A 203 -17.14 -0.42 -35.53
N PRO A 204 -17.76 -0.08 -36.68
CA PRO A 204 -17.06 0.56 -37.79
C PRO A 204 -16.32 1.85 -37.37
N GLU A 205 -16.88 2.61 -36.42
CA GLU A 205 -16.23 3.79 -35.85
C GLU A 205 -14.96 3.44 -35.04
N GLN A 206 -15.01 2.36 -34.25
CA GLN A 206 -13.86 1.87 -33.49
C GLN A 206 -12.76 1.31 -34.42
N ALA A 207 -13.12 0.55 -35.45
CA ALA A 207 -12.19 0.02 -36.44
C ALA A 207 -11.46 1.15 -37.20
N ALA A 208 -12.17 2.21 -37.56
CA ALA A 208 -11.59 3.38 -38.21
C ALA A 208 -10.60 4.12 -37.28
N ALA A 209 -10.96 4.29 -36.01
CA ALA A 209 -10.09 4.92 -35.01
C ALA A 209 -8.86 4.05 -34.66
N ALA A 210 -8.99 2.73 -34.72
CA ALA A 210 -7.92 1.76 -34.53
C ALA A 210 -6.97 1.69 -35.74
N ALA A 211 -7.48 1.83 -36.97
CA ALA A 211 -6.69 1.76 -38.20
C ALA A 211 -5.56 2.80 -38.24
N GLU A 212 -5.78 4.00 -37.69
CA GLU A 212 -4.74 5.04 -37.57
C GLU A 212 -3.64 4.67 -36.56
N LYS A 213 -3.97 3.82 -35.57
CA LYS A 213 -3.07 3.39 -34.49
C LYS A 213 -2.43 2.02 -34.73
N ARG A 214 -2.94 1.20 -35.67
CA ARG A 214 -2.39 -0.15 -35.98
C ARG A 214 -0.93 -0.15 -36.45
N ASN A 215 -0.41 0.98 -36.91
CA ASN A 215 0.99 1.14 -37.28
C ASN A 215 1.90 1.55 -36.09
N ASP A 216 1.32 1.80 -34.91
CA ASP A 216 2.06 2.09 -33.69
C ASP A 216 2.61 0.78 -33.10
N PRO A 217 3.93 0.64 -32.90
CA PRO A 217 4.53 -0.56 -32.31
C PRO A 217 4.06 -0.85 -30.88
N GLY A 218 3.45 0.12 -30.18
CA GLY A 218 2.83 -0.05 -28.87
C GLY A 218 1.32 -0.38 -28.92
N TYR A 219 0.73 -0.52 -30.12
CA TYR A 219 -0.68 -0.87 -30.28
C TYR A 219 -0.90 -2.36 -30.02
N LEU A 220 -1.71 -2.67 -29.01
CA LEU A 220 -2.17 -4.03 -28.75
C LEU A 220 -3.32 -4.35 -29.70
N ASP A 221 -3.14 -5.38 -30.53
CA ASP A 221 -4.19 -5.82 -31.46
C ASP A 221 -5.41 -6.30 -30.66
N ASN A 222 -6.57 -5.73 -30.99
CA ASN A 222 -7.84 -6.07 -30.38
C ASN A 222 -8.53 -7.24 -31.11
N GLU A 223 -7.89 -7.85 -32.10
CA GLU A 223 -8.38 -9.00 -32.88
C GLU A 223 -9.78 -8.79 -33.50
N GLY A 224 -10.14 -7.53 -33.75
CA GLY A 224 -11.46 -7.13 -34.24
C GLY A 224 -12.56 -7.12 -33.17
N LYS A 225 -12.20 -7.21 -31.89
CA LYS A 225 -13.12 -7.15 -30.75
C LYS A 225 -13.14 -5.76 -30.10
N ASN A 226 -14.22 -5.50 -29.38
CA ASN A 226 -14.41 -4.23 -28.68
C ASN A 226 -13.37 -4.02 -27.55
N GLU A 227 -13.32 -2.79 -27.03
CA GLU A 227 -12.33 -2.36 -26.02
C GLU A 227 -12.41 -3.17 -24.71
N LEU A 228 -13.54 -3.79 -24.40
CA LEU A 228 -13.70 -4.64 -23.22
C LEU A 228 -12.90 -5.95 -23.31
N TYR A 229 -12.73 -6.50 -24.52
CA TYR A 229 -11.85 -7.65 -24.73
C TYR A 229 -10.39 -7.30 -24.43
N LEU A 230 -9.95 -6.14 -24.90
CA LEU A 230 -8.59 -5.66 -24.71
C LEU A 230 -8.28 -5.36 -23.24
N LEU A 231 -9.23 -4.75 -22.52
CA LEU A 231 -9.12 -4.53 -21.07
C LEU A 231 -9.03 -5.86 -20.32
N HIS A 232 -9.89 -6.83 -20.65
CA HIS A 232 -9.82 -8.14 -20.00
C HIS A 232 -8.53 -8.91 -20.33
N SER A 233 -7.98 -8.77 -21.53
CA SER A 233 -6.68 -9.36 -21.87
C SER A 233 -5.49 -8.71 -21.16
N GLN A 234 -5.66 -7.50 -20.60
CA GLN A 234 -4.64 -6.84 -19.79
C GLN A 234 -4.79 -7.15 -18.30
N ASP A 235 -6.01 -7.50 -17.86
CA ASP A 235 -6.29 -7.93 -16.50
C ASP A 235 -5.73 -9.36 -16.28
N GLY A 236 -4.88 -9.56 -15.28
CA GLY A 236 -4.33 -10.89 -14.96
C GLY A 236 -5.40 -11.84 -14.39
N VAL A 237 -5.29 -13.13 -14.70
CA VAL A 237 -6.17 -14.17 -14.16
C VAL A 237 -5.60 -14.71 -12.85
N ARG A 238 -6.48 -14.97 -11.87
CA ARG A 238 -6.14 -15.42 -10.50
C ARG A 238 -5.27 -16.70 -10.44
N GLY A 239 -5.06 -17.40 -11.56
CA GLY A 239 -4.23 -18.60 -11.69
C GLY A 239 -2.74 -18.36 -12.03
N ASP A 240 -2.35 -17.18 -12.52
CA ASP A 240 -0.97 -16.95 -12.99
C ASP A 240 0.00 -16.50 -11.89
N THR A 241 -0.51 -16.09 -10.73
CA THR A 241 0.30 -15.82 -9.55
C THR A 241 0.34 -17.04 -8.65
N VAL A 242 1.23 -17.98 -8.95
CA VAL A 242 1.94 -18.94 -8.08
C VAL A 242 2.24 -20.19 -8.91
N THR A 243 3.45 -20.29 -9.48
CA THR A 243 4.29 -21.50 -9.59
C THR A 243 5.38 -21.40 -10.67
N GLU A 244 6.12 -20.29 -10.82
CA GLU A 244 7.40 -20.35 -11.55
C GLU A 244 8.45 -19.48 -10.86
N GLY A 245 9.14 -20.08 -9.89
CA GLY A 245 10.20 -19.38 -9.15
C GLY A 245 10.81 -20.16 -7.98
N LEU A 246 10.75 -21.49 -7.98
CA LEU A 246 11.51 -22.35 -7.08
C LEU A 246 11.97 -23.60 -7.82
N GLN A 247 12.92 -23.43 -8.73
CA GLN A 247 13.86 -24.49 -9.12
C GLN A 247 15.09 -23.86 -9.76
N GLY A 248 16.19 -23.88 -9.03
CA GLY A 248 17.50 -23.34 -9.37
C GLY A 248 18.39 -23.28 -8.13
#